data_AF-N9LDB6-F1
#
_entry.id   AF-N9LDB6-F1
#
_cell.length_a   1.000
_cell.length_b   1.000
_cell.length_c   1.000
_cell.angle_alpha   90.00
_cell.angle_beta   90.00
_cell.angle_gamma   90.00
#
_symmetry.space_group_name_H-M   'P 1'
#
loop_
_entity.id
_entity.type
_entity.pdbx_description
1 polymer ?
#
loop_
_entity_poly.entity_id
_entity_poly.type
_entity_poly.pdbx_seq_one_letter_code
_entity_poly.pdbx_strand_id
1 'polypeptide(L)'
;MKNNILFILSAVLFTGCNLTDQATYQQQQVCKSLSQGYLQIQNQPTYELWKMEKSDAPEQTRIIKMTYKKPNENGLMLSSNFLPTVELECKLQQQHIVVSVIQKTGPSIPVLNVQLQNDAIGKPRSPDLVAQSKTQ
;
A
#
# COMPACT_ATOMS: atom_id res chain seq x y z
N MET A 1 29.32 10.69 42.58
CA MET A 1 28.72 9.73 41.64
C MET A 1 27.24 10.06 41.46
N LYS A 2 26.88 10.95 40.53
CA LYS A 2 25.49 11.42 40.35
C LYS A 2 25.36 12.12 39.00
N ASN A 3 25.35 11.38 37.90
CA ASN A 3 24.85 11.95 36.62
C ASN A 3 24.51 10.94 35.51
N ASN A 4 24.57 9.62 35.73
CA ASN A 4 24.33 8.65 34.64
C ASN A 4 22.85 8.22 34.49
N ILE A 5 21.97 8.60 35.43
CA ILE A 5 20.55 8.20 35.39
C ILE A 5 19.74 9.06 34.39
N LEU A 6 20.19 10.28 34.09
CA LEU A 6 19.48 11.19 33.18
C LEU A 6 19.54 10.72 31.71
N PHE A 7 20.59 10.02 31.32
CA PHE A 7 20.77 9.54 29.94
C PHE A 7 19.94 8.30 29.60
N ILE A 8 19.57 7.49 30.59
CA ILE A 8 18.79 6.26 30.35
C ILE A 8 17.31 6.60 30.18
N LEU A 9 16.81 7.67 30.83
CA LEU A 9 15.41 8.09 30.70
C LEU A 9 15.08 8.66 29.32
N SER A 10 16.05 9.26 28.60
CA SER A 10 15.81 9.85 27.28
C SER A 10 15.75 8.80 26.15
N ALA A 11 16.42 7.65 26.30
CA ALA A 11 16.43 6.59 25.30
C ALA A 11 15.11 5.80 25.23
N VAL A 12 14.36 5.72 26.34
CA VAL A 12 13.09 4.98 26.42
C VAL A 12 11.92 5.76 25.79
N LEU A 13 12.04 7.08 25.62
CA LEU A 13 11.00 7.89 24.97
C LEU A 13 11.04 7.80 23.42
N PHE A 14 12.09 7.22 22.84
CA PHE A 14 12.23 7.07 21.38
C PHE A 14 11.86 5.69 20.84
N THR A 15 11.46 4.73 21.68
CA THR A 15 10.97 3.41 21.22
C THR A 15 9.45 3.40 20.98
N GLY A 16 8.86 4.55 20.66
CA GLY A 16 7.46 4.70 20.29
C GLY A 16 7.21 4.49 18.79
N CYS A 17 7.64 3.36 18.21
CA CYS A 17 7.15 2.89 16.92
C CYS A 17 7.13 1.36 16.93
N ASN A 18 5.98 0.80 17.28
CA ASN A 18 5.71 -0.62 17.11
C ASN A 18 5.91 -0.98 15.63
N LEU A 19 6.95 -1.76 15.31
CA LEU A 19 7.23 -2.36 13.99
C LEU A 19 6.20 -3.43 13.57
N THR A 20 5.03 -3.45 14.20
CA THR A 20 3.99 -4.48 14.03
C THR A 20 3.21 -4.33 12.72
N ASP A 21 3.41 -3.26 11.94
CA ASP A 21 2.59 -2.97 10.75
C ASP A 21 3.29 -3.22 9.40
N GLN A 22 4.47 -3.86 9.40
CA GLN A 22 5.24 -4.09 8.17
C GLN A 22 4.51 -5.00 7.17
N ALA A 23 3.85 -6.05 7.65
CA ALA A 23 3.07 -6.95 6.78
C ALA A 23 1.85 -6.25 6.17
N THR A 24 1.18 -5.39 6.94
CA THR A 24 0.06 -4.59 6.43
C THR A 24 0.53 -3.59 5.39
N TYR A 25 1.67 -2.92 5.64
CA TYR A 25 2.23 -1.94 4.72
C TYR A 25 2.53 -2.57 3.36
N GLN A 26 3.14 -3.76 3.34
CA GLN A 26 3.40 -4.49 2.10
C GLN A 26 2.11 -4.77 1.32
N GLN A 27 1.05 -5.20 2.00
CA GLN A 27 -0.24 -5.49 1.36
C GLN A 27 -0.91 -4.23 0.81
N GLN A 28 -0.84 -3.11 1.53
CA GLN A 28 -1.31 -1.82 1.05
C GLN A 28 -0.59 -1.37 -0.22
N GLN A 29 0.73 -1.58 -0.31
CA GLN A 29 1.50 -1.26 -1.51
C GLN A 29 1.09 -2.13 -2.70
N VAL A 30 0.84 -3.43 -2.48
CA VAL A 30 0.37 -4.31 -3.56
C VAL A 30 -1.01 -3.86 -4.06
N CYS A 31 -1.96 -3.63 -3.15
CA CYS A 31 -3.30 -3.15 -3.52
C CYS A 31 -3.26 -1.80 -4.25
N LYS A 32 -2.42 -0.86 -3.79
CA LYS A 32 -2.20 0.42 -4.47
C LYS A 32 -1.66 0.21 -5.88
N SER A 33 -0.64 -0.64 -6.04
CA SER A 33 0.01 -0.89 -7.33
C SER A 33 -0.95 -1.54 -8.33
N LEU A 34 -1.71 -2.54 -7.90
CA LEU A 34 -2.71 -3.20 -8.74
C LEU A 34 -3.83 -2.23 -9.15
N SER A 35 -4.32 -1.42 -8.22
CA SER A 35 -5.37 -0.44 -8.48
C SER A 35 -4.91 0.67 -9.42
N GLN A 36 -3.68 1.15 -9.24
CA GLN A 36 -3.07 2.14 -10.13
C GLN A 36 -2.83 1.56 -11.53
N GLY A 37 -2.35 0.30 -11.62
CA GLY A 37 -2.21 -0.40 -12.90
C GLY A 37 -3.54 -0.58 -13.62
N TYR A 38 -4.61 -0.92 -12.91
CA TYR A 38 -5.96 -0.96 -13.48
C TYR A 38 -6.37 0.39 -14.09
N LEU A 39 -6.20 1.50 -13.34
CA LEU A 39 -6.53 2.84 -13.84
C LEU A 39 -5.73 3.22 -15.09
N GLN A 40 -4.45 2.84 -15.15
CA GLN A 40 -3.62 3.03 -16.34
C GLN A 40 -4.16 2.25 -17.54
N ILE A 41 -4.53 0.97 -17.35
CA ILE A 41 -5.13 0.13 -18.40
C ILE A 41 -6.46 0.71 -18.89
N GLN A 42 -7.25 1.31 -18.00
CA GLN A 42 -8.49 2.01 -18.34
C GLN A 42 -8.30 3.39 -18.98
N ASN A 43 -7.06 3.75 -19.34
CA ASN A 43 -6.72 5.07 -19.87
C ASN A 43 -7.11 6.23 -18.93
N GLN A 44 -6.99 6.00 -17.62
CA GLN A 44 -7.23 6.97 -16.55
C GLN A 44 -5.95 7.25 -15.71
N PRO A 45 -4.79 7.51 -16.33
CA PRO A 45 -3.52 7.63 -15.61
C PRO A 45 -3.44 8.86 -14.69
N THR A 46 -4.29 9.85 -14.90
CA THR A 46 -4.32 11.10 -14.12
C THR A 46 -5.05 10.96 -12.79
N TYR A 47 -5.64 9.81 -12.48
CA TYR A 47 -6.28 9.59 -11.19
C TYR A 47 -5.23 9.29 -10.13
N GLU A 48 -5.31 10.03 -9.04
CA GLU A 48 -4.36 9.94 -7.92
C GLU A 48 -5.04 9.39 -6.67
N LEU A 49 -4.28 8.64 -5.88
CA LEU A 49 -4.78 8.07 -4.63
C LEU A 49 -5.06 9.21 -3.64
N TRP A 50 -6.34 9.37 -3.28
CA TRP A 50 -6.79 10.34 -2.29
C TRP A 50 -6.83 9.75 -0.88
N LYS A 51 -7.36 8.53 -0.75
CA LYS A 51 -7.61 7.91 0.56
C LYS A 51 -7.45 6.40 0.48
N MET A 52 -6.96 5.81 1.56
CA MET A 52 -6.89 4.36 1.75
C MET A 52 -7.37 4.00 3.15
N GLU A 53 -8.28 3.04 3.23
CA GLU A 53 -8.91 2.62 4.49
C GLU A 53 -8.98 1.10 4.57
N LYS A 54 -8.73 0.56 5.77
CA LYS A 54 -9.02 -0.84 6.06
C LYS A 54 -10.52 -0.93 6.35
N SER A 55 -11.21 -1.88 5.74
CA SER A 55 -12.59 -2.19 6.12
C SER A 55 -12.60 -3.14 7.30
N ASP A 56 -13.65 -3.06 8.12
CA ASP A 56 -13.93 -4.06 9.14
C ASP A 56 -14.32 -5.37 8.46
N ALA A 57 -13.36 -6.29 8.38
CA ALA A 57 -13.52 -7.62 7.81
C ALA A 57 -12.93 -8.65 8.80
N PRO A 58 -13.38 -9.92 8.75
CA PRO A 58 -12.83 -10.98 9.60
C PRO A 58 -11.31 -11.06 9.44
N GLU A 59 -10.55 -11.38 10.50
CA GLU A 59 -9.07 -11.34 10.50
C GLU A 59 -8.38 -12.03 9.30
N GLN A 60 -9.04 -13.03 8.73
CA GLN A 60 -8.56 -13.85 7.61
C GLN A 60 -8.73 -13.18 6.23
N THR A 61 -9.62 -12.21 6.12
CA THR A 61 -9.88 -11.45 4.88
C THR A 61 -9.56 -9.99 5.12
N ARG A 62 -8.54 -9.48 4.42
CA ARG A 62 -8.17 -8.07 4.51
C ARG A 62 -8.78 -7.34 3.33
N ILE A 63 -9.64 -6.38 3.62
CA ILE A 63 -10.29 -5.55 2.63
C ILE A 63 -9.72 -4.14 2.76
N ILE A 64 -9.12 -3.65 1.68
CA ILE A 64 -8.57 -2.30 1.59
C ILE A 64 -9.40 -1.52 0.57
N LYS A 65 -10.07 -0.46 1.03
CA LYS A 65 -10.79 0.48 0.18
C LYS A 65 -9.85 1.61 -0.21
N MET A 66 -9.88 1.99 -1.48
CA MET A 66 -9.06 3.05 -2.04
C MET A 66 -9.95 4.01 -2.83
N THR A 67 -9.82 5.29 -2.54
CA THR A 67 -10.48 6.37 -3.27
C THR A 67 -9.44 7.05 -4.13
N TYR A 68 -9.69 7.09 -5.44
CA TYR A 68 -8.89 7.83 -6.40
C TYR A 68 -9.69 9.03 -6.89
N LYS A 69 -9.06 10.19 -6.99
CA LYS A 69 -9.68 11.38 -7.60
C LYS A 69 -8.82 11.86 -8.76
N LYS A 70 -9.46 12.47 -9.75
CA LYS A 70 -8.76 13.21 -10.79
C LYS A 70 -8.46 14.62 -10.27
N PRO A 71 -7.19 15.08 -10.22
CA PRO A 71 -6.87 16.46 -9.94
C PRO A 71 -7.56 17.40 -10.95
N ASN A 72 -7.84 18.63 -10.54
CA ASN A 72 -8.34 19.64 -11.49
C ASN A 72 -7.24 20.09 -12.48
N GLU A 73 -7.59 21.00 -13.39
CA GLU A 73 -6.66 21.53 -14.40
C GLU A 73 -5.41 22.19 -13.79
N ASN A 74 -5.48 22.63 -12.53
CA ASN A 74 -4.38 23.22 -11.78
C ASN A 74 -3.60 22.19 -10.94
N GLY A 75 -3.90 20.90 -11.08
CA GLY A 75 -3.27 19.82 -10.32
C GLY A 75 -3.73 19.70 -8.86
N LEU A 76 -4.82 20.36 -8.46
CA LEU A 76 -5.30 20.33 -7.09
C LEU A 76 -6.28 19.17 -6.86
N MET A 77 -6.00 18.38 -5.83
CA MET A 77 -6.85 17.32 -5.29
C MET A 77 -7.65 17.86 -4.11
N LEU A 78 -8.93 18.14 -4.34
CA LEU A 78 -9.83 18.69 -3.33
C LEU A 78 -10.57 17.56 -2.58
N SER A 79 -10.82 17.79 -1.29
CA SER A 79 -11.62 16.88 -0.46
C SER A 79 -13.09 16.85 -0.88
N SER A 80 -13.57 17.86 -1.60
CA SER A 80 -14.95 17.97 -2.06
C SER A 80 -15.36 16.86 -3.04
N ASN A 81 -16.68 16.64 -3.14
CA ASN A 81 -17.28 15.62 -4.03
C ASN A 81 -17.34 16.05 -5.51
N PHE A 82 -16.81 17.23 -5.84
CA PHE A 82 -16.89 17.79 -7.19
C PHE A 82 -15.86 17.18 -8.15
N LEU A 83 -14.84 16.51 -7.64
CA LEU A 83 -13.85 15.86 -8.48
C LEU A 83 -14.35 14.49 -8.94
N PRO A 84 -14.11 14.13 -10.20
CA PRO A 84 -14.31 12.76 -10.68
C PRO A 84 -13.59 11.78 -9.75
N THR A 85 -14.34 10.85 -9.20
CA THR A 85 -13.88 9.93 -8.16
C THR A 85 -14.12 8.49 -8.62
N VAL A 86 -13.11 7.64 -8.41
CA VAL A 86 -13.18 6.19 -8.63
C VAL A 86 -12.88 5.52 -7.30
N GLU A 87 -13.76 4.63 -6.86
CA GLU A 87 -13.59 3.85 -5.65
C GLU A 87 -13.30 2.40 -6.00
N LEU A 88 -12.24 1.87 -5.38
CA LEU A 88 -11.76 0.51 -5.61
C LEU A 88 -11.67 -0.22 -4.27
N GLU A 89 -12.00 -1.49 -4.29
CA GLU A 89 -11.87 -2.41 -3.17
C GLU A 89 -10.87 -3.50 -3.54
N CYS A 90 -9.83 -3.68 -2.73
CA CYS A 90 -8.86 -4.75 -2.85
C CYS A 90 -9.10 -5.76 -1.72
N LYS A 91 -9.56 -6.96 -2.08
CA LYS A 91 -9.72 -8.07 -1.14
C LYS A 91 -8.52 -8.98 -1.26
N LEU A 92 -7.83 -9.18 -0.15
CA LEU A 92 -6.76 -10.15 -0.02
C LEU A 92 -7.23 -11.31 0.86
N GLN A 93 -7.21 -12.51 0.28
CA GLN A 93 -7.46 -13.77 0.97
C GLN A 93 -6.27 -14.69 0.71
N GLN A 94 -5.46 -14.90 1.75
CA GLN A 94 -4.22 -15.68 1.66
C GLN A 94 -3.25 -15.13 0.59
N GLN A 95 -3.22 -15.74 -0.60
CA GLN A 95 -2.37 -15.38 -1.74
C GLN A 95 -3.18 -14.92 -2.95
N HIS A 96 -4.49 -14.76 -2.78
CA HIS A 96 -5.41 -14.36 -3.83
C HIS A 96 -5.85 -12.91 -3.60
N ILE A 97 -5.69 -12.09 -4.63
CA ILE A 97 -6.10 -10.69 -4.63
C ILE A 97 -7.16 -10.48 -5.67
N VAL A 98 -8.27 -9.88 -5.26
CA VAL A 98 -9.32 -9.39 -6.14
C VAL A 98 -9.45 -7.88 -5.97
N VAL A 99 -9.25 -7.14 -7.06
CA VAL A 99 -9.57 -5.70 -7.12
C VAL A 99 -10.93 -5.54 -7.77
N SER A 100 -11.81 -4.78 -7.15
CA SER A 100 -13.16 -4.50 -7.63
C SER A 100 -13.43 -3.01 -7.68
N VAL A 101 -14.18 -2.55 -8.67
CA VAL A 101 -14.73 -1.18 -8.72
C VAL A 101 -15.99 -1.14 -7.88
N ILE A 102 -16.05 -0.19 -6.94
CA ILE A 102 -17.24 0.08 -6.15
C ILE A 102 -18.19 0.93 -6.99
N GLN A 103 -19.42 0.44 -7.17
CA GLN A 103 -20.46 1.15 -7.90
C GLN A 103 -21.26 2.05 -6.95
N LYS A 104 -21.77 3.18 -7.47
CA LYS A 104 -22.68 4.05 -6.71
C LYS A 104 -23.98 3.31 -6.31
N THR A 105 -24.39 2.36 -7.14
CA THR A 105 -25.57 1.52 -6.94
C THR A 105 -25.24 0.10 -7.36
N GLY A 106 -25.66 -0.88 -6.55
CA GLY A 106 -25.42 -2.30 -6.82
C GLY A 106 -24.09 -2.83 -6.27
N PRO A 107 -23.75 -4.09 -6.57
CA PRO A 107 -22.55 -4.75 -6.05
C PRO A 107 -21.28 -4.25 -6.74
N SER A 108 -20.15 -4.36 -6.04
CA SER A 108 -18.82 -4.11 -6.63
C SER A 108 -18.53 -5.08 -7.78
N ILE A 109 -17.87 -4.60 -8.83
CA ILE A 109 -17.52 -5.40 -10.01
C ILE A 109 -16.05 -5.79 -9.94
N PRO A 110 -15.68 -7.08 -9.96
CA PRO A 110 -14.28 -7.50 -10.00
C PRO A 110 -13.65 -7.11 -11.34
N VAL A 111 -12.49 -6.45 -11.28
CA VAL A 111 -11.77 -5.94 -12.47
C VAL A 111 -10.36 -6.50 -12.61
N LEU A 112 -9.75 -6.94 -11.51
CA LEU A 112 -8.50 -7.69 -11.53
C LEU A 112 -8.58 -8.87 -10.57
N ASN A 113 -7.98 -9.98 -10.97
CA ASN A 113 -7.86 -11.19 -10.21
C ASN A 113 -6.41 -11.69 -10.33
N VAL A 114 -5.69 -11.73 -9.21
CA VAL A 114 -4.25 -12.01 -9.17
C VAL A 114 -3.96 -13.08 -8.13
N GLN A 115 -3.25 -14.13 -8.55
CA GLN A 115 -2.65 -15.09 -7.65
C GLN A 115 -1.18 -14.72 -7.41
N LEU A 116 -0.83 -14.45 -6.15
CA LEU A 116 0.56 -14.21 -5.75
C LEU A 116 1.33 -15.54 -5.78
N GLN A 117 2.43 -15.58 -6.53
CA GLN A 117 3.38 -16.70 -6.51
C GLN A 117 4.44 -16.44 -5.45
N ASN A 118 4.70 -17.41 -4.57
CA ASN A 118 5.68 -17.30 -3.48
C ASN A 118 7.15 -17.42 -3.95
N ASP A 119 7.43 -17.76 -5.20
CA ASP A 119 8.76 -18.21 -5.63
C ASP A 119 9.79 -17.10 -5.91
N ALA A 120 9.50 -15.83 -5.60
CA ALA A 120 10.44 -14.73 -5.77
C ALA A 120 11.24 -14.38 -4.48
N ILE A 121 10.94 -15.00 -3.34
CA ILE A 121 11.69 -14.82 -2.09
C ILE A 121 12.51 -16.08 -1.83
N GLY A 122 13.49 -16.37 -2.68
CA GLY A 122 14.25 -17.62 -2.56
C GLY A 122 15.43 -17.84 -3.48
N LYS A 123 15.85 -16.86 -4.30
CA LYS A 123 17.16 -16.95 -4.96
C LYS A 123 17.78 -15.56 -5.04
N PRO A 124 18.82 -15.24 -4.25
CA PRO A 124 19.62 -14.06 -4.52
C PRO A 124 20.10 -14.14 -5.97
N ARG A 125 19.75 -13.13 -6.78
CA ARG A 125 20.33 -12.96 -8.10
C ARG A 125 21.81 -12.62 -7.90
N SER A 126 22.65 -13.60 -8.19
CA SER A 126 24.10 -13.51 -8.37
C SER A 126 24.96 -13.18 -7.12
N PRO A 127 25.98 -14.00 -6.80
CA PRO A 127 27.05 -13.65 -5.86
C PRO A 127 28.00 -12.51 -6.33
N ASP A 128 27.87 -11.99 -7.56
CA ASP A 128 28.95 -11.20 -8.19
C ASP A 128 28.89 -9.68 -7.98
N LEU A 129 28.13 -9.17 -7.02
CA LEU A 129 28.14 -7.74 -6.68
C LEU A 129 28.58 -7.49 -5.24
N VAL A 130 29.65 -8.17 -4.81
CA VAL A 130 30.48 -7.65 -3.73
C VAL A 130 31.45 -6.67 -4.37
N ALA A 131 31.19 -5.37 -4.22
CA ALA A 131 32.16 -4.34 -4.54
C ALA A 131 33.42 -4.55 -3.67
N GLN A 132 34.46 -5.16 -4.24
CA GLN A 132 35.77 -5.19 -3.62
C GLN A 132 36.38 -3.78 -3.71
N SER A 133 36.32 -3.03 -2.63
CA SER A 133 37.19 -1.87 -2.45
C SER A 133 38.62 -2.37 -2.23
N LYS A 134 39.38 -2.55 -3.31
CA LYS A 134 40.85 -2.64 -3.21
C LYS A 134 41.39 -1.24 -2.97
N THR A 135 41.75 -0.92 -1.74
CA THR A 135 42.71 0.14 -1.44
C THR A 135 44.11 -0.46 -1.53
N GLN A 136 44.90 0.00 -2.49
CA GLN A 136 46.34 -0.23 -2.56
C GLN A 136 47.06 0.95 -1.92
#